data_AF-A0AA86IVE2-F1
#
_entry.id   AF-A0AA86IVE2-F1
#
_cell.length_a   1.000
_cell.length_b   1.000
_cell.length_c   1.000
_cell.angle_alpha   90.00
_cell.angle_beta   90.00
_cell.angle_gamma   90.00
#
_symmetry.space_group_name_H-M   'P 1'
#
loop_
_entity.id
_entity.type
_entity.pdbx_description
1 polymer ?
#
loop_
_entity_poly.entity_id
_entity_poly.type
_entity_poly.pdbx_seq_one_letter_code
_entity_poly.pdbx_strand_id
1 'polypeptide(L)'
;MNTQNVNVKTAAHESSRKMGGAGQKPVTFMQCLDLFYYVQEHAMHQKQPTFFVPPAGGDLICFNREDNAVTVLVWAVDGWPVAASIPQDQFMAVLSGIPA
;
A
#
# COMPACT_ATOMS: atom_id res chain seq x y z
N MET A 1 -7.56 -8.66 -46.90
CA MET A 1 -7.03 -8.07 -45.65
C MET A 1 -8.22 -7.47 -44.92
N ASN A 2 -8.71 -8.13 -43.87
CA ASN A 2 -9.98 -7.80 -43.23
C ASN A 2 -9.70 -7.48 -41.76
N THR A 3 -9.74 -6.21 -41.41
CA THR A 3 -9.48 -5.68 -40.06
C THR A 3 -10.72 -5.88 -39.20
N GLN A 4 -10.66 -6.83 -38.25
CA GLN A 4 -11.70 -6.97 -37.23
C GLN A 4 -11.32 -6.15 -36.00
N ASN A 5 -12.17 -5.16 -35.70
CA ASN A 5 -12.09 -4.32 -34.51
C ASN A 5 -12.28 -5.16 -33.25
N VAL A 6 -11.26 -5.22 -32.40
CA VAL A 6 -11.32 -5.89 -31.10
C VAL A 6 -12.09 -4.99 -30.14
N ASN A 7 -13.28 -5.44 -29.73
CA ASN A 7 -14.15 -4.73 -28.80
C ASN A 7 -13.58 -4.84 -27.38
N VAL A 8 -12.86 -3.82 -26.93
CA VAL A 8 -12.34 -3.69 -25.55
C VAL A 8 -13.51 -3.38 -24.60
N LYS A 9 -14.30 -4.40 -24.26
CA LYS A 9 -15.33 -4.36 -23.20
C LYS A 9 -14.93 -5.16 -21.97
N THR A 10 -13.69 -4.96 -21.51
CA THR A 10 -13.26 -5.40 -20.18
C THR A 10 -12.64 -4.21 -19.45
N ALA A 11 -13.42 -3.15 -19.26
CA ALA A 11 -13.15 -2.26 -18.14
C ALA A 11 -13.69 -2.99 -16.91
N ALA A 12 -12.79 -3.59 -16.13
CA ALA A 12 -13.11 -4.08 -14.81
C ALA A 12 -13.80 -2.94 -14.03
N HIS A 13 -14.95 -3.23 -13.43
CA HIS A 13 -15.62 -2.31 -12.53
C HIS A 13 -14.69 -2.08 -11.33
N GLU A 14 -13.89 -1.02 -11.39
CA GLU A 14 -13.07 -0.55 -10.28
C GLU A 14 -14.03 -0.16 -9.16
N SER A 15 -14.21 -1.04 -8.18
CA SER A 15 -15.02 -0.72 -7.02
C SER A 15 -14.30 0.41 -6.29
N SER A 16 -14.80 1.64 -6.42
CA SER A 16 -14.38 2.81 -5.65
C SER A 16 -14.80 2.62 -4.19
N ARG A 17 -14.15 1.71 -3.47
CA ARG A 17 -14.30 1.64 -2.03
C ARG A 17 -13.39 2.72 -1.46
N LYS A 18 -13.97 3.90 -1.21
CA LYS A 18 -13.41 4.90 -0.29
C LYS A 18 -13.08 4.17 1.01
N MET A 19 -11.80 3.96 1.32
CA MET A 19 -11.42 3.56 2.67
C MET A 19 -11.84 4.69 3.62
N GLY A 20 -12.67 4.40 4.63
CA GLY A 20 -13.15 5.38 5.63
C GLY A 20 -14.66 5.54 5.81
N GLY A 21 -15.51 4.72 5.17
CA GLY A 21 -16.97 4.78 5.38
C GLY A 21 -17.46 3.92 6.56
N ALA A 22 -18.32 4.48 7.42
CA ALA A 22 -18.98 3.81 8.54
C ALA A 22 -19.68 2.51 8.07
N GLY A 23 -19.05 1.37 8.32
CA GLY A 23 -19.45 0.06 7.79
C GLY A 23 -18.29 -0.81 7.27
N GLN A 24 -17.06 -0.31 7.30
CA GLN A 24 -15.90 -1.10 6.87
C GLN A 24 -15.40 -2.04 7.96
N LYS A 25 -15.29 -3.33 7.58
CA LYS A 25 -14.56 -4.34 8.37
C LYS A 25 -13.12 -3.84 8.55
N PRO A 26 -12.54 -3.94 9.76
CA PRO A 26 -11.13 -3.63 9.98
C PRO A 26 -10.26 -4.37 8.96
N VAL A 27 -9.20 -3.71 8.48
CA VAL A 27 -8.15 -4.35 7.67
C VAL A 27 -7.69 -5.61 8.40
N THR A 28 -7.57 -6.74 7.73
CA THR A 28 -7.06 -7.97 8.36
C THR A 28 -5.53 -7.98 8.33
N PHE A 29 -4.90 -8.84 9.15
CA PHE A 29 -3.45 -9.01 9.13
C PHE A 29 -2.92 -9.37 7.72
N MET A 30 -3.61 -10.28 7.01
CA MET A 30 -3.22 -10.66 5.65
C MET A 30 -3.31 -9.48 4.68
N GLN A 31 -4.36 -8.65 4.79
CA GLN A 31 -4.47 -7.44 3.98
C GLN A 31 -3.37 -6.42 4.30
N CYS A 32 -2.96 -6.31 5.57
CA CYS A 32 -1.81 -5.48 5.95
C CYS A 32 -0.52 -6.00 5.33
N LEU A 33 -0.29 -7.32 5.34
CA LEU A 33 0.86 -7.92 4.67
C LEU A 33 0.85 -7.71 3.16
N ASP A 34 -0.31 -7.85 2.51
CA ASP A 34 -0.44 -7.58 1.07
C ASP A 34 -0.02 -6.13 0.74
N LEU A 35 -0.47 -5.16 1.55
CA LEU A 35 -0.07 -3.76 1.40
C LEU A 35 1.42 -3.52 1.68
N PHE A 36 1.97 -4.22 2.68
CA PHE A 36 3.40 -4.17 2.99
C PHE A 36 4.24 -4.65 1.81
N TYR A 37 3.91 -5.82 1.25
CA TYR A 37 4.63 -6.37 0.10
C TYR A 37 4.47 -5.51 -1.15
N TYR A 38 3.27 -4.96 -1.38
CA TYR A 38 3.06 -3.99 -2.45
C TYR A 38 4.03 -2.80 -2.34
N VAL A 39 4.15 -2.19 -1.17
CA VAL A 39 5.09 -1.08 -0.97
C VAL A 39 6.52 -1.54 -1.18
N GLN A 40 6.91 -2.69 -0.61
CA GLN A 40 8.27 -3.21 -0.72
C GLN A 40 8.69 -3.46 -2.17
N GLU A 41 7.86 -4.16 -2.95
CA GLU A 41 8.14 -4.49 -4.35
C GLU A 41 8.26 -3.22 -5.21
N HIS A 42 7.32 -2.28 -5.05
CA HIS A 42 7.33 -1.06 -5.83
C HIS A 42 8.40 -0.05 -5.38
N ALA A 43 8.84 -0.11 -4.12
CA ALA A 43 9.93 0.72 -3.58
C ALA A 43 11.31 0.18 -3.96
N MET A 44 11.46 -1.11 -4.26
CA MET A 44 12.76 -1.76 -4.56
C MET A 44 13.52 -1.08 -5.70
N HIS A 45 12.82 -0.48 -6.65
CA HIS A 45 13.40 0.20 -7.82
C HIS A 45 13.46 1.73 -7.66
N GLN A 46 13.14 2.25 -6.47
CA GLN A 46 13.09 3.68 -6.20
C GLN A 46 14.20 4.09 -5.24
N LYS A 47 14.71 5.32 -5.42
CA LYS A 47 15.65 5.92 -4.47
C LYS A 47 14.95 6.13 -3.13
N GLN A 48 15.40 5.44 -2.09
CA GLN A 48 14.83 5.57 -0.76
C GLN A 48 15.25 6.88 -0.08
N PRO A 49 14.32 7.57 0.62
CA PRO A 49 14.65 8.78 1.37
C PRO A 49 15.43 8.42 2.65
N THR A 50 16.25 9.36 3.14
CA THR A 50 16.98 9.19 4.41
C THR A 50 16.06 9.23 5.62
N PHE A 51 14.98 10.00 5.55
CA PHE A 51 13.95 10.07 6.57
C PHE A 51 12.59 10.17 5.91
N PHE A 52 11.58 9.55 6.52
CA PHE A 52 10.19 9.64 6.08
C PHE A 52 9.40 10.47 7.07
N VAL A 53 8.68 11.47 6.57
CA VAL A 53 7.69 12.22 7.35
C VAL A 53 6.32 11.82 6.81
N PRO A 54 5.44 11.22 7.63
CA PRO A 54 4.09 10.87 7.21
C PRO A 54 3.36 12.09 6.62
N PRO A 55 2.72 11.95 5.44
CA PRO A 55 1.94 13.03 4.85
C PRO A 55 0.80 13.48 5.77
N ALA A 56 0.45 14.77 5.72
CA ALA A 56 -0.70 15.28 6.45
C ALA A 56 -1.99 14.59 5.98
N GLY A 57 -2.82 14.14 6.93
CA GLY A 57 -4.04 13.39 6.61
C GLY A 57 -3.81 11.92 6.22
N GLY A 58 -2.58 11.41 6.36
CA GLY A 58 -2.28 9.99 6.21
C GLY A 58 -2.76 9.17 7.41
N ASP A 59 -3.30 8.00 7.12
CA ASP A 59 -3.67 6.98 8.10
C ASP A 59 -2.49 6.02 8.35
N LEU A 60 -2.38 5.56 9.59
CA LEU A 60 -1.44 4.50 9.97
C LEU A 60 -2.20 3.20 10.23
N ILE A 61 -1.90 2.18 9.44
CA ILE A 61 -2.30 0.81 9.68
C ILE A 61 -1.17 0.15 10.48
N CYS A 62 -1.48 -0.26 11.71
CA CYS A 62 -0.54 -0.93 12.59
C CYS A 62 -1.05 -2.33 12.93
N PHE A 63 -0.23 -3.34 12.63
CA PHE A 63 -0.50 -4.72 12.99
C PHE A 63 0.64 -5.28 13.83
N ASN A 64 0.30 -5.71 15.04
CA ASN A 64 1.18 -6.49 15.89
C ASN A 64 0.82 -7.96 15.74
N ARG A 65 1.84 -8.79 15.53
CA ARG A 65 1.68 -10.23 15.73
C ARG A 65 1.39 -10.50 17.21
N GLU A 66 0.61 -11.54 17.52
CA GLU A 66 0.17 -11.87 18.90
C GLU A 66 1.33 -12.04 19.90
N ASP A 67 2.52 -12.41 19.43
CA ASP A 67 3.75 -12.54 20.23
C ASP A 67 4.49 -11.20 20.44
N ASN A 68 3.99 -10.09 19.88
CA ASN A 68 4.65 -8.78 19.77
C ASN A 68 6.06 -8.85 19.17
N ALA A 69 6.43 -9.95 18.51
CA ALA A 69 7.76 -10.12 17.93
C ALA A 69 7.94 -9.28 16.66
N VAL A 70 6.85 -9.05 15.94
CA VAL A 70 6.87 -8.30 14.67
C VAL A 70 5.71 -7.31 14.64
N THR A 71 6.04 -6.06 14.35
CA THR A 71 5.08 -4.99 14.08
C THR A 71 5.21 -4.60 12.62
N VAL A 72 4.11 -4.73 11.87
CA VAL A 72 4.02 -4.25 10.50
C VAL A 72 3.26 -2.93 10.50
N LEU A 73 3.91 -1.91 9.96
CA LEU A 73 3.35 -0.57 9.81
C LEU A 73 3.16 -0.26 8.33
N VAL A 74 2.00 0.25 7.96
CA VAL A 74 1.72 0.77 6.62
C VAL A 74 1.07 2.15 6.75
N TRP A 75 1.68 3.16 6.13
CA TRP A 75 1.08 4.47 5.99
C TRP A 75 0.30 4.53 4.68
N ALA A 76 -0.92 5.06 4.75
CA ALA A 76 -1.77 5.26 3.58
C ALA A 76 -2.31 6.69 3.52
N VAL A 77 -2.46 7.24 2.32
CA VAL A 77 -3.10 8.54 2.07
C VAL A 77 -4.26 8.29 1.12
N ASP A 78 -5.46 8.76 1.47
CA ASP A 78 -6.68 8.55 0.68
C ASP A 78 -6.93 7.07 0.31
N GLY A 79 -6.53 6.15 1.20
CA GLY A 79 -6.63 4.70 1.00
C GLY A 79 -5.53 4.06 0.17
N TRP A 80 -4.52 4.81 -0.28
CA TRP A 80 -3.38 4.29 -1.04
C TRP A 80 -2.13 4.17 -0.16
N PRO A 81 -1.44 3.02 -0.13
CA PRO A 81 -0.23 2.87 0.66
C PRO A 81 0.90 3.74 0.09
N VAL A 82 1.63 4.43 0.96
CA VAL A 82 2.73 5.34 0.58
C VAL A 82 4.07 4.94 1.21
N ALA A 83 4.02 4.27 2.36
CA ALA A 83 5.21 3.77 3.04
C ALA A 83 4.87 2.55 3.88
N ALA A 84 5.87 1.70 4.12
CA ALA A 84 5.75 0.51 4.95
C ALA A 84 7.02 0.30 5.78
N SER A 85 6.87 -0.26 6.98
CA SER A 85 7.99 -0.47 7.89
C SER A 85 7.81 -1.70 8.78
N ILE A 86 8.93 -2.33 9.10
CA ILE A 86 9.07 -3.26 10.22
C ILE A 86 10.14 -2.67 11.14
N PRO A 87 9.75 -1.99 12.23
CA PRO A 87 10.69 -1.30 13.12
C PRO A 87 11.72 -2.24 13.74
N GLN A 88 11.34 -3.48 14.05
CA GLN A 88 12.21 -4.50 14.62
C GLN A 88 13.38 -4.86 13.69
N ASP A 89 13.15 -4.82 12.38
CA ASP A 89 14.15 -5.12 11.35
C ASP A 89 14.85 -3.85 10.84
N GLN A 90 14.57 -2.68 11.46
CA GLN A 90 14.99 -1.36 10.98
C GLN A 90 14.63 -1.12 9.50
N PHE A 91 13.56 -1.77 9.04
CA PHE A 91 13.13 -1.73 7.65
C PHE A 91 12.15 -0.58 7.44
N MET A 92 12.39 0.21 6.39
CA MET A 92 11.45 1.22 5.89
C MET A 92 11.53 1.24 4.36
N ALA A 93 10.37 1.23 3.71
CA ALA A 93 10.23 1.42 2.29
C ALA A 93 9.22 2.53 2.03
N VAL A 94 9.54 3.45 1.11
CA VAL A 94 8.70 4.58 0.73
C VAL A 94 8.51 4.57 -0.78
N LEU A 95 7.26 4.75 -1.22
CA LEU A 95 6.91 4.99 -2.61
C LEU A 95 7.11 6.47 -2.91
N SER A 96 8.32 6.83 -3.35
CA SER A 96 8.74 8.20 -3.64
C SER A 96 8.22 8.78 -4.98
N GLY A 97 7.53 8.01 -5.81
CA GLY A 97 6.91 8.51 -7.06
C GLY A 97 7.90 9.01 -8.13
N ILE A 98 9.20 8.99 -7.85
CA ILE A 98 10.27 9.32 -8.80
C ILE A 98 10.82 7.99 -9.32
N PRO A 99 10.34 7.50 -10.48
CA PRO A 99 11.04 6.42 -11.18
C PRO A 99 12.44 6.91 -11.57
N ALA A 100 13.42 6.02 -11.40
CA ALA A 100 14.82 6.24 -11.76
C ALA A 100 15.03 6.52 -13.26
#